data_AF-A0A0F0HGP8-F1
#
_entry.id   AF-A0A0F0HGP8-F1
#
_cell.length_a   1.000
_cell.length_b   1.000
_cell.length_c   1.000
_cell.angle_alpha   90.00
_cell.angle_beta   90.00
_cell.angle_gamma   90.00
#
_symmetry.space_group_name_H-M   'P 1'
#
loop_
_entity.id
_entity.type
_entity.pdbx_description
1 polymer ?
#
loop_
_entity_poly.entity_id
_entity_poly.type
_entity_poly.pdbx_seq_one_letter_code
_entity_poly.pdbx_strand_id
1 'polypeptide(L)'
;VSVASGKLSKVTVTDQAGKEVAGAISADGASWAPSANLSVASQYKVTAQAADDKGVVATAESSFSTLTPKQDAGPHDNIGDNATYGVGMIVRLDFKKPVKNKDDVVKNITFEASDGTVVKGHWFGNQRIDFRPEKFWKSGTKVTVHYRLKSVEVAPDVYGGVDSDETFTIGRDKQSTVDAESHQMTVEKDGQVVQTIPISTGASSPKSWNAYNGTMVIEAREGSAVMDSSTVPGLEGTPYKHPVPHSLRLTDSGTYVHGNNWSDASVFGHENVSHGCIGLRDAPGDKGDDSTPAGKFYADSIVGDVVTVKNSVGDDVKPDNGLSGWNLDWKNW
;
A
#
# COMPACT_ATOMS: atom_id res chain seq x y z
N VAL A 1 20.85 -27.79 19.43
CA VAL A 1 21.19 -28.71 20.54
C VAL A 1 22.28 -29.64 20.05
N SER A 2 23.29 -29.95 20.86
CA SER A 2 24.35 -30.90 20.51
C SER A 2 24.67 -31.80 21.70
N VAL A 3 25.12 -33.02 21.44
CA VAL A 3 25.57 -33.97 22.47
C VAL A 3 27.08 -34.18 22.37
N ALA A 4 27.78 -34.21 23.51
CA ALA A 4 29.23 -34.41 23.54
C ALA A 4 29.63 -35.90 23.41
N SER A 5 28.81 -36.80 23.94
CA SER A 5 29.00 -38.26 23.86
C SER A 5 27.64 -38.97 23.76
N GLY A 6 27.57 -40.01 22.94
CA GLY A 6 26.32 -40.70 22.61
C GLY A 6 25.55 -40.04 21.47
N LYS A 7 24.26 -40.36 21.34
CA LYS A 7 23.36 -39.87 20.28
C LYS A 7 22.06 -39.36 20.85
N LEU A 8 21.56 -38.25 20.30
CA LEU A 8 20.23 -37.73 20.58
C LEU A 8 19.19 -38.74 20.08
N SER A 9 18.25 -39.10 20.95
CA SER A 9 17.12 -39.98 20.63
C SER A 9 15.80 -39.20 20.50
N LYS A 10 15.66 -38.10 21.24
CA LYS A 10 14.51 -37.21 21.19
C LYS A 10 14.92 -35.79 21.57
N VAL A 11 14.47 -34.81 20.79
CA VAL A 11 14.55 -33.40 21.16
C VAL A 11 13.18 -32.78 20.95
N THR A 12 12.61 -32.24 22.02
CA THR A 12 11.37 -31.48 22.00
C THR A 12 11.70 -30.05 22.39
N VAL A 13 11.34 -29.09 21.54
CA VAL A 13 11.43 -27.67 21.85
C VAL A 13 10.03 -27.09 21.80
N THR A 14 9.56 -26.44 22.85
CA THR A 14 8.21 -25.85 22.93
C THR A 14 8.27 -24.37 23.26
N ASP A 15 7.34 -23.59 22.72
CA ASP A 15 7.12 -22.20 23.18
C ASP A 15 6.36 -22.14 24.52
N GLN A 16 6.06 -20.94 25.00
CA GLN A 16 5.30 -20.72 26.25
C GLN A 16 3.87 -21.27 26.22
N ALA A 17 3.27 -21.41 25.03
CA ALA A 17 1.95 -22.01 24.86
C ALA A 17 2.00 -23.54 24.77
N GLY A 18 3.20 -24.13 24.82
CA GLY A 18 3.41 -25.57 24.69
C GLY A 18 3.41 -26.08 23.25
N LYS A 19 3.41 -25.19 22.25
CA LYS A 19 3.48 -25.58 20.84
C LYS A 19 4.91 -26.02 20.51
N GLU A 20 5.04 -27.20 19.91
CA GLU A 20 6.34 -27.72 19.49
C GLU A 20 6.91 -26.94 18.28
N VAL A 21 8.21 -26.67 18.34
CA VAL A 21 9.00 -26.10 17.25
C VAL A 21 9.45 -27.24 16.35
N ALA A 22 9.09 -27.16 15.07
CA ALA A 22 9.57 -28.10 14.06
C ALA A 22 11.10 -28.06 13.97
N GLY A 23 11.73 -29.22 13.96
CA GLY A 23 13.16 -29.39 13.80
C GLY A 23 13.54 -30.85 13.66
N ALA A 24 14.81 -31.10 13.33
CA ALA A 24 15.30 -32.45 13.06
C ALA A 24 16.61 -32.73 13.78
N ILE A 25 16.77 -33.97 14.21
CA ILE A 25 18.05 -34.52 14.65
C ILE A 25 18.88 -34.81 13.40
N SER A 26 20.17 -34.47 13.40
CA SER A 26 21.10 -34.77 12.32
C SER A 26 21.23 -36.28 12.11
N ALA A 27 21.56 -36.69 10.89
CA ALA A 27 21.61 -38.12 10.53
C ALA A 27 22.60 -38.94 11.39
N ASP A 28 23.66 -38.30 11.90
CA ASP A 28 24.63 -38.92 12.81
C ASP A 28 24.16 -38.99 14.28
N GLY A 29 23.04 -38.34 14.62
CA GLY A 29 22.48 -38.25 15.97
C GLY A 29 23.19 -37.24 16.88
N ALA A 30 24.16 -36.47 16.37
CA ALA A 30 25.00 -35.62 17.20
C ALA A 30 24.35 -34.26 17.55
N SER A 31 23.38 -33.80 16.74
CA SER A 31 22.81 -32.47 16.88
C SER A 31 21.32 -32.42 16.51
N TRP A 32 20.65 -31.37 16.94
CA TRP A 32 19.30 -31.01 16.50
C TRP A 32 19.25 -29.51 16.20
N ALA A 33 18.55 -29.15 15.13
CA ALA A 33 18.30 -27.78 14.72
C ALA A 33 16.83 -27.56 14.34
N PRO A 34 16.26 -26.36 14.59
CA PRO A 34 14.92 -26.03 14.15
C PRO A 34 14.87 -25.92 12.62
N SER A 35 13.72 -26.22 12.02
CA SER A 35 13.51 -26.16 10.57
C SER A 35 13.31 -24.73 10.06
N ALA A 36 13.07 -23.77 10.95
CA ALA A 36 12.91 -22.35 10.67
C ALA A 36 13.47 -21.52 11.84
N ASN A 37 13.63 -20.22 11.61
CA ASN A 37 14.02 -19.29 12.67
C ASN A 37 12.99 -19.30 13.80
N LEU A 38 13.49 -19.20 15.03
CA LEU A 38 12.64 -19.08 16.22
C LEU A 38 12.00 -17.69 16.28
N SER A 39 10.81 -17.61 16.86
CA SER A 39 10.14 -16.34 17.06
C SER A 39 10.87 -15.47 18.08
N VAL A 40 10.99 -14.18 17.80
CA VAL A 40 11.51 -13.18 18.73
C VAL A 40 10.51 -12.93 19.88
N ALA A 41 10.97 -12.25 20.94
CA ALA A 41 10.22 -11.93 22.15
C ALA A 41 9.49 -13.14 22.76
N SER A 42 10.07 -14.33 22.61
CA SER A 42 9.48 -15.62 22.98
C SER A 42 10.42 -16.38 23.90
N GLN A 43 9.85 -17.16 24.82
CA GLN A 43 10.59 -18.09 25.66
C GLN A 43 10.36 -19.52 25.16
N TYR A 44 11.42 -20.30 25.12
CA TYR A 44 11.38 -21.70 24.71
C TYR A 44 11.90 -22.60 25.83
N LYS A 45 11.27 -23.76 25.95
CA LYS A 45 11.76 -24.89 26.75
C LYS A 45 12.30 -25.95 25.79
N VAL A 46 13.48 -26.48 26.09
CA VAL A 46 14.14 -27.57 25.38
C VAL A 46 14.21 -28.77 26.33
N THR A 47 13.71 -29.92 25.88
CA THR A 47 13.93 -31.21 26.54
C THR A 47 14.63 -32.12 25.54
N ALA A 48 15.85 -32.54 25.86
CA ALA A 48 16.67 -33.41 25.02
C ALA A 48 16.97 -34.71 25.75
N GLN A 49 16.81 -35.83 25.05
CA GLN A 49 17.23 -37.16 25.48
C GLN A 49 18.35 -37.65 24.59
N ALA A 50 19.38 -38.21 25.21
CA ALA A 50 20.49 -38.86 24.52
C ALA A 50 20.79 -40.22 25.18
N ALA A 51 21.31 -41.15 24.40
CA ALA A 51 21.80 -42.45 24.89
C ALA A 51 23.26 -42.65 24.49
N ASP A 52 24.06 -43.24 25.37
CA ASP A 52 25.41 -43.69 25.05
C ASP A 52 25.40 -45.08 24.38
N ASP A 53 26.58 -45.57 23.97
CA ASP A 53 26.73 -46.88 23.31
C ASP A 53 26.38 -48.06 24.22
N LYS A 54 26.23 -47.83 25.53
CA LYS A 54 25.81 -48.81 26.53
C LYS A 54 24.29 -48.75 26.79
N GLY A 55 23.57 -47.87 26.11
CA GLY A 55 22.13 -47.67 26.26
C GLY A 55 21.72 -46.86 27.48
N VAL A 56 22.66 -46.21 28.17
CA VAL A 56 22.35 -45.34 29.31
C VAL A 56 21.74 -44.05 28.78
N VAL A 57 20.48 -43.79 29.16
CA VAL A 57 19.74 -42.60 28.72
C VAL A 57 19.94 -41.46 29.71
N ALA A 58 20.31 -40.29 29.19
CA ALA A 58 20.32 -39.03 29.92
C ALA A 58 19.24 -38.09 29.36
N THR A 59 18.56 -37.37 30.24
CA THR A 59 17.64 -36.28 29.88
C THR A 59 18.21 -34.96 30.37
N ALA A 60 18.21 -33.95 29.52
CA ALA A 60 18.56 -32.58 29.87
C ALA A 60 17.40 -31.66 29.52
N GLU A 61 17.10 -30.72 30.41
CA GLU A 61 16.16 -29.65 30.17
C GLU A 61 16.87 -28.30 30.25
N SER A 62 16.45 -27.37 29.40
CA SER A 62 16.92 -25.99 29.43
C SER A 62 15.80 -25.07 28.96
N SER A 63 15.85 -23.81 29.37
CA SER A 63 14.97 -22.77 28.86
C SER A 63 15.79 -21.55 28.48
N PHE A 64 15.37 -20.86 27.43
CA PHE A 64 15.98 -19.61 27.00
C PHE A 64 14.92 -18.66 26.48
N SER A 65 15.23 -17.37 26.51
CA SER A 65 14.42 -16.34 25.86
C SER A 65 15.14 -15.87 24.60
N THR A 66 14.38 -15.60 23.56
CA THR A 66 14.89 -14.96 22.34
C THR A 66 14.99 -13.45 22.53
N LEU A 67 15.64 -12.79 21.57
CA LEU A 67 15.74 -11.33 21.53
C LEU A 67 14.36 -10.69 21.68
N THR A 68 14.18 -9.80 22.63
CA THR A 68 13.00 -8.91 22.70
C THR A 68 13.33 -7.62 21.94
N PRO A 69 12.72 -7.36 20.77
CA PRO A 69 12.97 -6.12 20.03
C PRO A 69 12.64 -4.91 20.89
N LYS A 70 13.58 -3.96 20.99
CA LYS A 70 13.40 -2.73 21.79
C LYS A 70 12.46 -1.72 21.12
N GLN A 71 12.20 -1.87 19.83
CA GLN A 71 11.32 -1.02 19.04
C GLN A 71 10.55 -1.87 18.02
N ASP A 72 9.24 -1.69 17.99
CA ASP A 72 8.38 -2.19 16.92
C ASP A 72 8.66 -1.36 15.65
N ALA A 73 9.04 -2.01 14.57
CA ALA A 73 9.28 -1.39 13.27
C ALA A 73 8.37 -1.96 12.18
N GLY A 74 7.21 -2.51 12.58
CA GLY A 74 6.19 -2.93 11.63
C GLY A 74 5.81 -1.80 10.65
N PRO A 75 5.56 -2.14 9.39
CA PRO A 75 5.12 -1.15 8.41
C PRO A 75 3.74 -0.61 8.78
N HIS A 76 3.44 0.59 8.31
CA HIS A 76 2.08 1.10 8.23
C HIS A 76 1.57 0.85 6.81
N ASP A 77 0.38 0.26 6.68
CA ASP A 77 -0.26 0.08 5.39
C ASP A 77 -1.33 1.13 5.11
N ASN A 78 -1.78 1.18 3.85
CA ASN A 78 -2.85 2.06 3.39
C ASN A 78 -4.21 1.34 3.28
N ILE A 79 -4.35 0.16 3.88
CA ILE A 79 -5.60 -0.60 3.85
C ILE A 79 -6.33 -0.54 5.19
N GLY A 80 -7.62 -0.83 5.15
CA GLY A 80 -8.45 -0.97 6.33
C GLY A 80 -9.11 -2.34 6.30
N ASP A 81 -9.18 -2.97 7.46
CA ASP A 81 -9.78 -4.30 7.56
C ASP A 81 -11.27 -4.27 7.15
N ASN A 82 -11.63 -5.22 6.29
CA ASN A 82 -12.92 -5.36 5.62
C ASN A 82 -13.36 -4.16 4.76
N ALA A 83 -12.43 -3.29 4.35
CA ALA A 83 -12.72 -2.16 3.48
C ALA A 83 -13.03 -2.59 2.03
N THR A 84 -13.59 -1.67 1.26
CA THR A 84 -13.83 -1.83 -0.18
C THR A 84 -13.07 -0.77 -0.96
N TYR A 85 -12.33 -1.21 -1.98
CA TYR A 85 -11.50 -0.34 -2.83
C TYR A 85 -11.86 -0.48 -4.30
N GLY A 86 -11.54 0.54 -5.10
CA GLY A 86 -11.66 0.47 -6.56
C GLY A 86 -10.59 -0.43 -7.20
N VAL A 87 -10.75 -0.69 -8.50
CA VAL A 87 -9.95 -1.67 -9.25
C VAL A 87 -8.48 -1.27 -9.44
N GLY A 88 -8.13 -0.01 -9.20
CA GLY A 88 -6.76 0.50 -9.25
C GLY A 88 -6.00 0.34 -7.95
N MET A 89 -6.57 -0.26 -6.90
CA MET A 89 -5.95 -0.29 -5.58
C MET A 89 -4.53 -0.88 -5.59
N ILE A 90 -3.60 -0.14 -4.99
CA ILE A 90 -2.23 -0.57 -4.71
C ILE A 90 -2.08 -0.64 -3.19
N VAL A 91 -1.63 -1.79 -2.67
CA VAL A 91 -1.33 -1.94 -1.24
C VAL A 91 0.08 -1.42 -1.00
N ARG A 92 0.19 -0.30 -0.29
CA ARG A 92 1.45 0.37 0.08
C ARG A 92 1.80 0.01 1.51
N LEU A 93 3.06 -0.30 1.76
CA LEU A 93 3.65 -0.41 3.09
C LEU A 93 4.76 0.63 3.26
N ASP A 94 4.61 1.49 4.27
CA ASP A 94 5.59 2.48 4.66
C ASP A 94 6.30 2.09 5.96
N PHE A 95 7.64 2.11 5.93
CA PHE A 95 8.50 1.77 7.06
C PHE A 95 9.11 3.03 7.67
N LYS A 96 8.97 3.19 8.98
CA LYS A 96 9.56 4.31 9.74
C LYS A 96 11.09 4.35 9.70
N LYS A 97 11.74 3.24 9.33
CA LYS A 97 13.19 3.11 9.21
C LYS A 97 13.55 2.44 7.88
N PRO A 98 14.75 2.72 7.33
CA PRO A 98 15.27 2.01 6.17
C PRO A 98 15.29 0.49 6.35
N VAL A 99 14.66 -0.22 5.43
CA VAL A 99 14.69 -1.68 5.29
C VAL A 99 15.93 -2.07 4.50
N LYS A 100 16.76 -2.93 5.10
CA LYS A 100 17.95 -3.52 4.46
C LYS A 100 17.65 -4.90 3.90
N ASN A 101 16.89 -5.72 4.62
CA ASN A 101 16.57 -7.10 4.25
C ASN A 101 15.26 -7.14 3.46
N LYS A 102 15.26 -6.49 2.29
CA LYS A 102 14.08 -6.29 1.45
C LYS A 102 13.43 -7.59 0.98
N ASP A 103 14.24 -8.57 0.58
CA ASP A 103 13.74 -9.85 0.07
C ASP A 103 13.05 -10.66 1.17
N ASP A 104 13.55 -10.61 2.40
CA ASP A 104 12.92 -11.25 3.56
C ASP A 104 11.57 -10.61 3.88
N VAL A 105 11.44 -9.30 3.76
CA VAL A 105 10.16 -8.60 3.90
C VAL A 105 9.17 -9.06 2.83
N VAL A 106 9.55 -9.00 1.54
CA VAL A 106 8.68 -9.39 0.42
C VAL A 106 8.21 -10.83 0.55
N LYS A 107 9.11 -11.76 0.89
CA LYS A 107 8.81 -13.19 1.01
C LYS A 107 7.77 -13.49 2.09
N ASN A 108 7.68 -12.64 3.12
CA ASN A 108 6.78 -12.83 4.25
C ASN A 108 5.50 -11.97 4.14
N ILE A 109 5.24 -11.39 2.97
CA ILE A 109 3.98 -10.71 2.65
C ILE A 109 3.36 -11.47 1.48
N THR A 110 2.20 -12.08 1.72
CA THR A 110 1.51 -12.87 0.69
C THR A 110 0.08 -12.40 0.50
N PHE A 111 -0.43 -12.55 -0.71
CA PHE A 111 -1.77 -12.15 -1.10
C PHE A 111 -2.55 -13.39 -1.52
N GLU A 112 -3.69 -13.62 -0.89
CA GLU A 112 -4.69 -14.60 -1.30
C GLU A 112 -5.85 -13.85 -1.96
N ALA A 113 -5.99 -13.99 -3.28
CA ALA A 113 -7.09 -13.42 -4.05
C ALA A 113 -8.08 -14.52 -4.44
N SER A 114 -9.38 -14.29 -4.24
CA SER A 114 -10.44 -15.28 -4.49
C SER A 114 -10.55 -15.74 -5.95
N ASP A 115 -9.97 -14.98 -6.89
CA ASP A 115 -9.92 -15.30 -8.31
C ASP A 115 -8.54 -15.81 -8.80
N GLY A 116 -7.60 -16.01 -7.86
CA GLY A 116 -6.24 -16.46 -8.17
C GLY A 116 -5.31 -15.37 -8.71
N THR A 117 -5.70 -14.09 -8.63
CA THR A 117 -4.85 -12.96 -9.03
C THR A 117 -3.51 -12.98 -8.29
N VAL A 118 -2.42 -12.90 -9.04
CA VAL A 118 -1.06 -12.83 -8.51
C VAL A 118 -0.64 -11.38 -8.31
N VAL A 119 -0.09 -11.09 -7.14
CA VAL A 119 0.39 -9.76 -6.75
C VAL A 119 1.92 -9.79 -6.60
N LYS A 120 2.59 -8.72 -7.04
CA LYS A 120 4.04 -8.53 -6.83
C LYS A 120 4.31 -7.22 -6.12
N GLY A 121 5.36 -7.24 -5.29
CA GLY A 121 5.86 -6.07 -4.59
C GLY A 121 6.97 -5.37 -5.37
N HIS A 122 6.96 -4.03 -5.37
CA HIS A 122 7.98 -3.16 -5.94
C HIS A 122 8.47 -2.15 -4.89
N TRP A 123 9.78 -2.05 -4.69
CA TRP A 123 10.37 -1.13 -3.73
C TRP A 123 10.59 0.25 -4.33
N PHE A 124 9.98 1.27 -3.72
CA PHE A 124 10.33 2.67 -3.95
C PHE A 124 11.28 3.14 -2.84
N GLY A 125 12.56 3.28 -3.19
CA GLY A 125 13.60 3.57 -2.21
C GLY A 125 13.79 2.41 -1.23
N ASN A 126 14.05 2.67 0.04
CA ASN A 126 14.28 1.64 1.08
C ASN A 126 13.28 1.72 2.24
N GLN A 127 12.22 2.51 2.11
CA GLN A 127 11.22 2.70 3.16
C GLN A 127 9.79 2.51 2.66
N ARG A 128 9.58 2.30 1.37
CA ARG A 128 8.26 2.06 0.79
C ARG A 128 8.30 0.87 -0.15
N ILE A 129 7.31 0.00 -0.02
CA ILE A 129 7.03 -1.07 -0.98
C ILE A 129 5.56 -1.04 -1.33
N ASP A 130 5.28 -1.15 -2.62
CA ASP A 130 3.93 -1.17 -3.18
C ASP A 130 3.65 -2.53 -3.78
N PHE A 131 2.42 -3.02 -3.63
CA PHE A 131 1.97 -4.31 -4.13
C PHE A 131 0.77 -4.14 -5.05
N ARG A 132 0.86 -4.68 -6.27
CA ARG A 132 -0.27 -4.74 -7.20
C ARG A 132 -0.17 -5.95 -8.16
N PRO A 133 -1.29 -6.32 -8.78
CA PRO A 133 -1.31 -7.22 -9.93
C PRO A 133 -0.83 -6.54 -11.22
N GLU A 134 -0.58 -7.35 -12.26
CA GLU A 134 -0.15 -6.88 -13.58
C GLU A 134 -1.16 -5.92 -14.23
N LYS A 135 -2.46 -6.24 -14.09
CA LYS A 135 -3.60 -5.49 -14.61
C LYS A 135 -4.47 -5.05 -13.45
N PHE A 136 -5.37 -4.10 -13.67
CA PHE A 136 -6.36 -3.72 -12.66
C PHE A 136 -7.08 -4.93 -12.10
N TRP A 137 -7.41 -4.84 -10.81
CA TRP A 137 -8.13 -5.87 -10.11
C TRP A 137 -9.49 -6.14 -10.76
N LYS A 138 -9.95 -7.38 -10.72
CA LYS A 138 -11.31 -7.72 -11.14
C LYS A 138 -12.30 -7.28 -10.05
N SER A 139 -13.43 -6.73 -10.48
CA SER A 139 -14.53 -6.38 -9.57
C SER A 139 -15.06 -7.60 -8.81
N GLY A 140 -15.31 -7.42 -7.52
CA GLY A 140 -15.79 -8.46 -6.61
C GLY A 140 -14.69 -9.38 -6.05
N THR A 141 -13.43 -9.21 -6.44
CA THR A 141 -12.32 -10.00 -5.90
C THR A 141 -12.15 -9.73 -4.42
N LYS A 142 -12.17 -10.78 -3.60
CA LYS A 142 -11.81 -10.72 -2.18
C LYS A 142 -10.33 -10.99 -2.04
N VAL A 143 -9.66 -10.18 -1.26
CA VAL A 143 -8.22 -10.26 -1.05
C VAL A 143 -7.94 -10.34 0.43
N THR A 144 -7.15 -11.33 0.84
CA THR A 144 -6.54 -11.38 2.17
C THR A 144 -5.04 -11.18 2.03
N VAL A 145 -4.51 -10.19 2.73
CA VAL A 145 -3.07 -9.92 2.85
C VAL A 145 -2.59 -10.57 4.13
N HIS A 146 -1.59 -11.45 4.01
CA HIS A 146 -0.95 -12.09 5.14
C HIS A 146 0.41 -11.45 5.38
N TYR A 147 0.50 -10.72 6.49
CA TYR A 147 1.76 -10.19 7.00
C TYR A 147 2.35 -11.19 7.99
N ARG A 148 3.54 -11.70 7.70
CA ARG A 148 4.30 -12.63 8.57
C ARG A 148 5.61 -12.00 9.02
N LEU A 149 5.51 -10.78 9.54
CA LEU A 149 6.66 -9.91 9.79
C LEU A 149 7.17 -9.94 11.23
N LYS A 150 6.46 -10.59 12.16
CA LYS A 150 6.82 -10.60 13.60
C LYS A 150 8.27 -10.99 13.86
N SER A 151 8.74 -11.99 13.11
CA SER A 151 10.09 -12.56 13.28
C SER A 151 11.01 -12.23 12.09
N VAL A 152 10.62 -11.30 11.24
CA VAL A 152 11.42 -10.86 10.09
C VAL A 152 12.32 -9.72 10.53
N GLU A 153 13.63 -9.93 10.44
CA GLU A 153 14.62 -8.89 10.65
C GLU A 153 14.63 -7.99 9.40
N VAL A 154 14.08 -6.78 9.48
CA VAL A 154 13.99 -5.83 8.37
C VAL A 154 15.29 -5.04 8.16
N ALA A 155 16.08 -4.90 9.23
CA ALA A 155 17.44 -4.36 9.25
C ALA A 155 18.17 -4.93 10.49
N PRO A 156 19.51 -4.86 10.60
CA PRO A 156 20.24 -5.42 11.73
C PRO A 156 19.64 -5.00 13.08
N ASP A 157 19.21 -6.00 13.87
CA ASP A 157 18.53 -5.90 15.16
C ASP A 157 17.18 -5.14 15.15
N VAL A 158 16.56 -4.98 13.98
CA VAL A 158 15.25 -4.33 13.79
C VAL A 158 14.28 -5.33 13.16
N TYR A 159 13.16 -5.58 13.84
CA TYR A 159 12.20 -6.60 13.44
C TYR A 159 10.85 -6.00 13.05
N GLY A 160 10.16 -6.64 12.12
CA GLY A 160 8.92 -6.20 11.48
C GLY A 160 7.66 -6.23 12.35
N GLY A 161 7.81 -6.45 13.67
CA GLY A 161 6.76 -6.18 14.66
C GLY A 161 5.79 -7.34 14.86
N VAL A 162 4.79 -7.47 13.99
CA VAL A 162 3.63 -8.35 14.19
C VAL A 162 3.30 -9.19 12.97
N ASP A 163 2.62 -10.31 13.21
CA ASP A 163 1.92 -11.07 12.17
C ASP A 163 0.46 -10.63 12.21
N SER A 164 -0.12 -10.36 11.04
CA SER A 164 -1.51 -9.97 10.89
C SER A 164 -2.08 -10.48 9.58
N ASP A 165 -3.40 -10.63 9.55
CA ASP A 165 -4.17 -10.87 8.34
C ASP A 165 -5.15 -9.73 8.18
N GLU A 166 -5.19 -9.14 6.99
CA GLU A 166 -6.11 -8.05 6.67
C GLU A 166 -6.86 -8.38 5.40
N THR A 167 -8.18 -8.22 5.42
CA THR A 167 -9.02 -8.57 4.28
C THR A 167 -9.65 -7.32 3.69
N PHE A 168 -9.73 -7.25 2.37
CA PHE A 168 -10.50 -6.22 1.68
C PHE A 168 -11.21 -6.79 0.46
N THR A 169 -12.15 -6.02 -0.09
CA THR A 169 -12.87 -6.38 -1.32
C THR A 169 -12.65 -5.35 -2.40
N ILE A 170 -12.43 -5.80 -3.63
CA ILE A 170 -12.45 -4.95 -4.80
C ILE A 170 -13.90 -4.71 -5.21
N GLY A 171 -14.30 -3.44 -5.24
CA GLY A 171 -15.64 -3.00 -5.59
C GLY A 171 -15.90 -3.01 -7.11
N ARG A 172 -16.73 -2.07 -7.54
CA ARG A 172 -17.04 -1.84 -8.96
C ARG A 172 -15.81 -1.37 -9.73
N ASP A 173 -15.79 -1.64 -11.04
CA ASP A 173 -14.83 -1.00 -11.93
C ASP A 173 -15.30 0.42 -12.21
N LYS A 174 -14.55 1.43 -11.75
CA LYS A 174 -14.78 2.84 -12.07
C LYS A 174 -13.46 3.47 -12.53
N GLN A 175 -13.45 3.94 -13.77
CA GLN A 175 -12.29 4.57 -14.39
C GLN A 175 -12.72 5.90 -15.00
N SER A 176 -11.95 6.94 -14.75
CA SER A 176 -12.23 8.28 -15.25
C SER A 176 -11.09 8.72 -16.15
N THR A 177 -11.38 8.99 -17.42
CA THR A 177 -10.41 9.54 -18.36
C THR A 177 -10.60 11.05 -18.45
N VAL A 178 -9.61 11.81 -18.00
CA VAL A 178 -9.52 13.26 -18.10
C VAL A 178 -8.71 13.60 -19.35
N ASP A 179 -9.34 14.29 -20.29
CA ASP A 179 -8.68 14.81 -21.48
C ASP A 179 -8.51 16.32 -21.34
N ALA A 180 -7.28 16.75 -21.07
CA ALA A 180 -6.97 18.15 -20.81
C ALA A 180 -7.11 19.03 -22.06
N GLU A 181 -7.02 18.47 -23.28
CA GLU A 181 -7.20 19.21 -24.52
C GLU A 181 -8.68 19.48 -24.80
N SER A 182 -9.55 18.48 -24.59
CA SER A 182 -10.99 18.65 -24.77
C SER A 182 -11.73 19.24 -23.57
N HIS A 183 -11.05 19.38 -22.42
CA HIS A 183 -11.61 19.83 -21.15
C HIS A 183 -12.76 18.97 -20.63
N GLN A 184 -12.73 17.66 -20.91
CA GLN A 184 -13.76 16.71 -20.51
C GLN A 184 -13.18 15.56 -19.68
N MET A 185 -13.95 15.13 -18.70
CA MET A 185 -13.73 13.88 -18.00
C MET A 185 -14.83 12.88 -18.39
N THR A 186 -14.44 11.75 -18.97
CA THR A 186 -15.34 10.63 -19.27
C THR A 186 -15.24 9.60 -18.16
N VAL A 187 -16.36 9.29 -17.52
CA VAL A 187 -16.44 8.32 -16.44
C VAL A 187 -17.07 7.03 -16.97
N GLU A 188 -16.33 5.94 -16.83
CA GLU A 188 -16.76 4.59 -17.16
C GLU A 188 -17.01 3.80 -15.88
N LYS A 189 -18.07 2.99 -15.90
CA LYS A 189 -18.33 1.97 -14.89
C LYS A 189 -18.59 0.64 -15.56
N ASP A 190 -17.88 -0.40 -15.12
CA ASP A 190 -18.00 -1.75 -15.65
C ASP A 190 -17.92 -1.79 -17.19
N GLY A 191 -17.01 -0.98 -17.76
CA GLY A 191 -16.77 -0.85 -19.20
C GLY A 191 -17.82 -0.03 -19.98
N GLN A 192 -18.74 0.67 -19.30
CA GLN A 192 -19.75 1.52 -19.95
C GLN A 192 -19.57 2.98 -19.54
N VAL A 193 -19.61 3.89 -20.52
CA VAL A 193 -19.63 5.33 -20.25
C VAL A 193 -20.93 5.70 -19.53
N VAL A 194 -20.83 6.17 -18.30
CA VAL A 194 -21.98 6.57 -17.47
C VAL A 194 -22.10 8.09 -17.35
N GLN A 195 -21.02 8.83 -17.59
CA GLN A 195 -21.01 10.28 -17.45
C GLN A 195 -19.90 10.92 -18.29
N THR A 196 -20.17 12.12 -18.81
CA THR A 196 -19.15 13.05 -19.29
C THR A 196 -19.30 14.34 -18.51
N ILE A 197 -18.22 14.80 -17.88
CA ILE A 197 -18.21 15.95 -16.98
C ILE A 197 -17.29 17.03 -17.58
N PRO A 198 -17.79 18.26 -17.82
CA PRO A 198 -16.95 19.39 -18.13
C PRO A 198 -16.01 19.69 -16.96
N ILE A 199 -14.72 19.80 -17.24
CA ILE A 199 -13.68 20.02 -16.23
C ILE A 199 -12.79 21.20 -16.61
N SER A 200 -11.91 21.58 -15.69
CA SER A 200 -10.79 22.47 -15.93
C SER A 200 -9.56 21.88 -15.24
N THR A 201 -8.48 21.63 -15.99
CA THR A 201 -7.23 21.09 -15.43
C THR A 201 -6.21 22.19 -15.16
N GLY A 202 -4.97 21.77 -14.87
CA GLY A 202 -3.81 22.65 -14.78
C GLY A 202 -3.57 23.49 -16.03
N ALA A 203 -3.33 24.78 -15.86
CA ALA A 203 -3.01 25.70 -16.95
C ALA A 203 -1.68 25.32 -17.63
N SER A 204 -1.47 25.80 -18.86
CA SER A 204 -0.24 25.50 -19.62
C SER A 204 0.96 26.36 -19.23
N SER A 205 0.75 27.44 -18.47
CA SER A 205 1.79 28.36 -18.04
C SER A 205 1.40 29.02 -16.72
N PRO A 206 2.35 29.22 -15.79
CA PRO A 206 3.73 28.70 -15.82
C PRO A 206 3.79 27.16 -15.77
N LYS A 207 4.95 26.57 -16.12
CA LYS A 207 5.12 25.10 -16.20
C LYS A 207 4.70 24.40 -14.91
N SER A 208 4.92 25.04 -13.76
CA SER A 208 4.55 24.51 -12.45
C SER A 208 3.04 24.29 -12.25
N TRP A 209 2.18 24.81 -13.12
CA TRP A 209 0.72 24.64 -13.07
C TRP A 209 0.21 23.51 -13.95
N ASN A 210 1.07 22.93 -14.78
CA ASN A 210 0.65 21.90 -15.72
C ASN A 210 0.14 20.67 -14.96
N ALA A 211 -0.99 20.09 -15.40
CA ALA A 211 -1.46 18.82 -14.84
C ALA A 211 -0.54 17.67 -15.29
N TYR A 212 -0.27 16.70 -14.41
CA TYR A 212 0.44 15.49 -14.82
C TYR A 212 -0.37 14.69 -15.84
N ASN A 213 0.31 14.03 -16.77
CA ASN A 213 -0.26 12.95 -17.56
C ASN A 213 -0.11 11.60 -16.84
N GLY A 214 -0.89 10.60 -17.23
CA GLY A 214 -0.78 9.23 -16.73
C GLY A 214 -1.92 8.80 -15.81
N THR A 215 -1.80 7.59 -15.29
CA THR A 215 -2.81 6.92 -14.47
C THR A 215 -2.54 7.15 -12.99
N MET A 216 -3.45 7.87 -12.34
CA MET A 216 -3.44 8.07 -10.90
C MET A 216 -4.59 7.28 -10.26
N VAL A 217 -4.45 6.97 -8.98
CA VAL A 217 -5.46 6.23 -8.21
C VAL A 217 -5.88 7.10 -7.05
N ILE A 218 -7.17 7.18 -6.76
CA ILE A 218 -7.66 7.92 -5.60
C ILE A 218 -7.08 7.28 -4.34
N GLU A 219 -6.20 7.99 -3.64
CA GLU A 219 -5.54 7.50 -2.42
C GLU A 219 -6.25 7.95 -1.14
N ALA A 220 -7.00 9.07 -1.21
CA ALA A 220 -7.77 9.57 -0.09
C ALA A 220 -9.03 10.32 -0.54
N ARG A 221 -10.06 10.29 0.33
CA ARG A 221 -11.29 11.08 0.18
C ARG A 221 -11.37 12.07 1.33
N GLU A 222 -11.03 13.33 1.09
CA GLU A 222 -10.77 14.29 2.16
C GLU A 222 -11.97 15.17 2.52
N GLY A 223 -13.11 15.03 1.84
CA GLY A 223 -14.31 15.81 2.13
C GLY A 223 -14.06 17.27 1.80
N SER A 224 -13.50 18.03 2.73
CA SER A 224 -12.87 19.33 2.48
C SER A 224 -11.38 19.27 2.82
N ALA A 225 -10.53 19.52 1.83
CA ALA A 225 -9.07 19.56 1.98
C ALA A 225 -8.60 21.02 2.04
N VAL A 226 -7.71 21.35 2.98
CA VAL A 226 -7.05 22.66 2.97
C VAL A 226 -5.91 22.62 1.96
N MET A 227 -6.15 23.16 0.78
CA MET A 227 -5.12 23.24 -0.26
C MET A 227 -4.24 24.47 0.01
N ASP A 228 -2.98 24.22 0.34
CA ASP A 228 -1.98 25.22 0.72
C ASP A 228 -0.82 25.19 -0.28
N SER A 229 -0.72 26.22 -1.12
CA SER A 229 0.29 26.31 -2.17
C SER A 229 1.73 26.29 -1.63
N SER A 230 1.94 26.68 -0.36
CA SER A 230 3.27 26.67 0.27
C SER A 230 3.79 25.25 0.54
N THR A 231 2.92 24.26 0.52
CA THR A 231 3.27 22.85 0.70
C THR A 231 3.74 22.17 -0.59
N VAL A 232 3.62 22.85 -1.74
CA VAL A 232 3.99 22.35 -3.07
C VAL A 232 5.28 23.04 -3.51
N PRO A 233 6.45 22.36 -3.43
CA PRO A 233 7.72 22.98 -3.76
C PRO A 233 7.78 23.43 -5.23
N GLY A 234 8.17 24.68 -5.46
CA GLY A 234 8.36 25.23 -6.81
C GLY A 234 7.09 25.65 -7.53
N LEU A 235 5.93 25.64 -6.85
CA LEU A 235 4.69 26.18 -7.41
C LEU A 235 4.79 27.71 -7.56
N GLU A 236 4.65 28.20 -8.78
CA GLU A 236 4.68 29.64 -9.07
C GLU A 236 3.32 30.29 -8.85
N GLY A 237 3.29 31.62 -8.76
CA GLY A 237 2.06 32.39 -8.62
C GLY A 237 1.80 32.93 -7.23
N THR A 238 0.61 33.50 -7.04
CA THR A 238 0.19 34.06 -5.75
C THR A 238 -0.10 32.92 -4.78
N PRO A 239 0.49 32.94 -3.56
CA PRO A 239 0.20 31.93 -2.56
C PRO A 239 -1.29 31.88 -2.22
N TYR A 240 -1.82 30.66 -2.05
CA TYR A 240 -3.21 30.43 -1.65
C TYR A 240 -3.28 29.40 -0.54
N LYS A 241 -4.30 29.54 0.32
CA LYS A 241 -4.60 28.58 1.38
C LYS A 241 -6.08 28.62 1.72
N HIS A 242 -6.85 27.69 1.16
CA HIS A 242 -8.31 27.68 1.33
C HIS A 242 -8.85 26.25 1.46
N PRO A 243 -9.95 26.05 2.20
CA PRO A 243 -10.67 24.78 2.19
C PRO A 243 -11.31 24.56 0.81
N VAL A 244 -11.13 23.37 0.25
CA VAL A 244 -11.65 22.99 -1.06
C VAL A 244 -12.53 21.74 -0.89
N PRO A 245 -13.84 21.83 -1.20
CA PRO A 245 -14.78 20.74 -1.00
C PRO A 245 -14.62 19.64 -2.04
N HIS A 246 -15.27 18.50 -1.76
CA HIS A 246 -15.31 17.32 -2.62
C HIS A 246 -13.93 16.84 -3.08
N SER A 247 -12.95 16.93 -2.19
CA SER A 247 -11.54 16.69 -2.51
C SER A 247 -11.19 15.19 -2.49
N LEU A 248 -10.76 14.67 -3.64
CA LEU A 248 -10.24 13.33 -3.86
C LEU A 248 -8.75 13.45 -4.19
N ARG A 249 -7.88 12.97 -3.30
CA ARG A 249 -6.43 13.05 -3.49
C ARG A 249 -5.97 11.97 -4.47
N LEU A 250 -5.14 12.35 -5.44
CA LEU A 250 -4.60 11.47 -6.47
C LEU A 250 -3.10 11.22 -6.32
N THR A 251 -2.36 12.20 -5.77
CA THR A 251 -0.90 12.11 -5.64
C THR A 251 -0.40 12.67 -4.32
N ASP A 252 0.72 12.12 -3.85
CA ASP A 252 1.42 12.61 -2.66
C ASP A 252 1.87 14.08 -2.86
N SER A 253 2.21 14.48 -4.09
CA SER A 253 2.61 15.85 -4.44
C SER A 253 1.45 16.85 -4.54
N GLY A 254 0.21 16.45 -4.28
CA GLY A 254 -0.92 17.37 -4.13
C GLY A 254 -1.80 17.56 -5.37
N THR A 255 -1.91 16.57 -6.25
CA THR A 255 -2.92 16.56 -7.32
C THR A 255 -4.24 16.02 -6.79
N TYR A 256 -5.35 16.70 -7.11
CA TYR A 256 -6.70 16.33 -6.67
C TYR A 256 -7.69 16.36 -7.83
N VAL A 257 -8.77 15.56 -7.70
CA VAL A 257 -10.07 15.91 -8.26
C VAL A 257 -10.86 16.63 -7.17
N HIS A 258 -11.40 17.81 -7.43
CA HIS A 258 -12.10 18.57 -6.38
C HIS A 258 -13.20 19.47 -6.90
N GLY A 259 -14.03 19.97 -5.98
CA GLY A 259 -15.00 21.03 -6.26
C GLY A 259 -14.32 22.38 -6.46
N ASN A 260 -14.69 23.08 -7.52
CA ASN A 260 -14.26 24.44 -7.81
C ASN A 260 -15.50 25.33 -7.87
N ASN A 261 -15.57 26.25 -6.91
CA ASN A 261 -16.68 27.19 -6.74
C ASN A 261 -16.28 28.66 -6.95
N TRP A 262 -15.03 28.90 -7.36
CA TRP A 262 -14.49 30.24 -7.59
C TRP A 262 -14.35 30.58 -9.07
N SER A 263 -14.15 29.58 -9.94
CA SER A 263 -14.10 29.78 -11.38
C SER A 263 -15.50 30.00 -11.95
N ASP A 264 -15.60 30.90 -12.92
CA ASP A 264 -16.83 31.09 -13.69
C ASP A 264 -17.29 29.78 -14.33
N ALA A 265 -18.60 29.57 -14.40
CA ALA A 265 -19.17 28.35 -14.96
C ALA A 265 -18.76 28.10 -16.43
N SER A 266 -18.39 29.15 -17.16
CA SER A 266 -17.91 29.08 -18.55
C SER A 266 -16.50 28.53 -18.70
N VAL A 267 -15.73 28.39 -17.62
CA VAL A 267 -14.37 27.81 -17.66
C VAL A 267 -14.43 26.29 -17.89
N PHE A 268 -15.40 25.62 -17.25
CA PHE A 268 -15.51 24.16 -17.28
C PHE A 268 -15.94 23.69 -18.67
N GLY A 269 -15.14 22.82 -19.30
CA GLY A 269 -15.34 22.39 -20.68
C GLY A 269 -14.70 23.31 -21.73
N HIS A 270 -13.97 24.34 -21.33
CA HIS A 270 -13.43 25.35 -22.25
C HIS A 270 -12.00 25.81 -21.97
N GLU A 271 -11.55 25.83 -20.71
CA GLU A 271 -10.23 26.35 -20.36
C GLU A 271 -9.63 25.64 -19.15
N ASN A 272 -8.31 25.46 -19.16
CA ASN A 272 -7.54 24.93 -18.03
C ASN A 272 -6.91 26.08 -17.25
N VAL A 273 -7.33 26.27 -15.99
CA VAL A 273 -6.92 27.43 -15.18
C VAL A 273 -6.37 27.04 -13.80
N SER A 274 -6.30 25.75 -13.48
CA SER A 274 -5.88 25.30 -12.15
C SER A 274 -4.35 25.25 -12.02
N HIS A 275 -3.87 24.95 -10.81
CA HIS A 275 -2.47 24.71 -10.47
C HIS A 275 -2.06 23.24 -10.60
N GLY A 276 -2.72 22.47 -11.48
CA GLY A 276 -2.44 21.06 -11.75
C GLY A 276 -3.56 20.10 -11.35
N CYS A 277 -4.51 20.54 -10.53
CA CYS A 277 -5.68 19.76 -10.15
C CYS A 277 -6.73 19.64 -11.27
N ILE A 278 -7.62 18.66 -11.15
CA ILE A 278 -8.81 18.50 -11.96
C ILE A 278 -10.00 19.13 -11.23
N GLY A 279 -10.41 20.32 -11.66
CA GLY A 279 -11.53 21.04 -11.10
C GLY A 279 -12.85 20.63 -11.73
N LEU A 280 -13.84 20.29 -10.90
CA LEU A 280 -15.23 20.08 -11.28
C LEU A 280 -16.06 21.24 -10.74
N ARG A 281 -17.06 21.68 -11.51
CA ARG A 281 -17.94 22.77 -11.07
C ARG A 281 -18.64 22.39 -9.76
N ASP A 282 -18.64 23.33 -8.82
CA ASP A 282 -19.29 23.20 -7.52
C ASP A 282 -20.01 24.51 -7.11
N ALA A 283 -20.71 24.48 -5.98
CA ALA A 283 -21.43 25.61 -5.42
C ALA A 283 -20.56 26.40 -4.42
N PRO A 284 -20.79 27.72 -4.26
CA PRO A 284 -20.07 28.55 -3.29
C PRO A 284 -20.11 28.01 -1.86
N GLY A 285 -19.01 28.17 -1.13
CA GLY A 285 -18.86 27.81 0.28
C GLY A 285 -17.92 26.63 0.52
N ASP A 286 -17.41 26.52 1.75
CA ASP A 286 -16.32 25.59 2.14
C ASP A 286 -16.69 24.11 2.07
N LYS A 287 -17.98 23.80 1.89
CA LYS A 287 -18.54 22.44 1.82
C LYS A 287 -19.05 22.03 0.45
N GLY A 288 -19.15 22.96 -0.51
CA GLY A 288 -19.79 22.68 -1.80
C GLY A 288 -21.26 22.28 -1.65
N ASP A 289 -21.83 21.69 -2.70
CA ASP A 289 -23.18 21.12 -2.70
C ASP A 289 -23.18 19.72 -3.36
N ASP A 290 -23.71 18.72 -2.67
CA ASP A 290 -23.74 17.31 -3.12
C ASP A 290 -24.47 17.10 -4.46
N SER A 291 -25.33 18.05 -4.88
CA SER A 291 -26.07 18.02 -6.14
C SER A 291 -25.25 18.47 -7.35
N THR A 292 -24.08 19.08 -7.15
CA THR A 292 -23.20 19.59 -8.21
C THR A 292 -22.45 18.45 -8.92
N PRO A 293 -21.83 18.71 -10.08
CA PRO A 293 -20.93 17.73 -10.70
C PRO A 293 -19.84 17.21 -9.76
N ALA A 294 -19.21 18.10 -8.98
CA ALA A 294 -18.19 17.72 -8.01
C ALA A 294 -18.76 16.84 -6.88
N GLY A 295 -19.89 17.25 -6.28
CA GLY A 295 -20.54 16.51 -5.20
C GLY A 295 -20.97 15.11 -5.62
N LYS A 296 -21.61 14.99 -6.78
CA LYS A 296 -22.01 13.69 -7.35
C LYS A 296 -20.80 12.79 -7.65
N PHE A 297 -19.74 13.36 -8.23
CA PHE A 297 -18.53 12.59 -8.51
C PHE A 297 -17.85 12.12 -7.22
N TYR A 298 -17.74 12.98 -6.21
CA TYR A 298 -17.15 12.64 -4.91
C TYR A 298 -17.95 11.56 -4.18
N ALA A 299 -19.28 11.70 -4.11
CA ALA A 299 -20.16 10.73 -3.46
C ALA A 299 -20.06 9.33 -4.11
N ASP A 300 -19.88 9.31 -5.42
CA ASP A 300 -19.77 8.11 -6.24
C ASP A 300 -18.32 7.61 -6.42
N SER A 301 -17.33 8.16 -5.71
CA SER A 301 -15.94 7.71 -5.82
C SER A 301 -15.46 7.06 -4.53
N ILE A 302 -14.62 6.04 -4.65
CA ILE A 302 -13.95 5.36 -3.52
C ILE A 302 -12.43 5.38 -3.69
N VAL A 303 -11.70 5.17 -2.60
CA VAL A 303 -10.24 4.93 -2.68
C VAL A 303 -10.00 3.71 -3.58
N GLY A 304 -9.00 3.79 -4.46
CA GLY A 304 -8.71 2.75 -5.45
C GLY A 304 -9.39 2.96 -6.82
N ASP A 305 -10.33 3.90 -6.97
CA ASP A 305 -10.86 4.24 -8.30
C ASP A 305 -9.76 4.92 -9.15
N VAL A 306 -9.82 4.72 -10.46
CA VAL A 306 -8.76 5.14 -11.40
C VAL A 306 -9.10 6.48 -12.05
N VAL A 307 -8.12 7.37 -12.13
CA VAL A 307 -8.19 8.62 -12.88
C VAL A 307 -6.98 8.72 -13.81
N THR A 308 -7.20 8.62 -15.11
CA THR A 308 -6.14 8.74 -16.13
C THR A 308 -6.23 10.10 -16.81
N VAL A 309 -5.17 10.89 -16.72
CA VAL A 309 -5.06 12.19 -17.41
C VAL A 309 -4.26 12.01 -18.70
N LYS A 310 -4.75 12.59 -19.80
CA LYS A 310 -4.07 12.62 -21.10
C LYS A 310 -4.13 14.01 -21.71
N ASN A 311 -3.27 14.22 -22.71
CA ASN A 311 -3.19 15.44 -23.52
C ASN A 311 -2.94 16.72 -22.71
N SER A 312 -2.39 16.61 -21.49
CA SER A 312 -1.85 17.77 -20.78
C SER A 312 -0.47 18.13 -21.34
N VAL A 313 -0.09 19.40 -21.26
CA VAL A 313 1.27 19.87 -21.56
C VAL A 313 2.27 19.58 -20.41
N GLY A 314 1.82 18.95 -19.34
CA GLY A 314 2.64 18.54 -18.20
C GLY A 314 3.42 17.25 -18.44
N ASP A 315 4.36 16.99 -17.53
CA ASP A 315 5.15 15.76 -17.54
C ASP A 315 4.29 14.56 -17.11
N ASP A 316 4.75 13.33 -17.35
CA ASP A 316 4.09 12.12 -16.82
C ASP A 316 4.25 12.04 -15.29
N VAL A 317 3.20 11.57 -14.62
CA VAL A 317 3.24 11.32 -13.18
C VAL A 317 4.28 10.24 -12.87
N LYS A 318 5.13 10.48 -11.87
CA LYS A 318 6.11 9.49 -11.43
C LYS A 318 5.40 8.30 -10.76
N PRO A 319 5.87 7.05 -10.98
CA PRO A 319 5.25 5.88 -10.36
C PRO A 319 5.23 5.89 -8.83
N ASP A 320 6.18 6.57 -8.20
CA ASP A 320 6.29 6.71 -6.75
C ASP A 320 5.49 7.90 -6.18
N ASN A 321 4.81 8.70 -7.01
CA ASN A 321 4.02 9.83 -6.55
C ASN A 321 2.57 9.40 -6.27
N GLY A 322 2.22 9.21 -5.00
CA GLY A 322 0.93 8.61 -4.64
C GLY A 322 0.83 7.16 -5.10
N LEU A 323 -0.39 6.68 -5.34
CA LEU A 323 -0.67 5.33 -5.83
C LEU A 323 -0.56 5.22 -7.37
N SER A 324 0.47 5.84 -7.94
CA SER A 324 0.70 5.97 -9.39
C SER A 324 1.54 4.84 -9.99
N GLY A 325 1.71 3.72 -9.28
CA GLY A 325 2.54 2.58 -9.70
C GLY A 325 2.13 1.92 -11.02
N TRP A 326 0.93 2.21 -11.52
CA TRP A 326 0.41 1.77 -12.82
C TRP A 326 1.12 2.41 -14.03
N ASN A 327 1.89 3.48 -13.82
CA ASN A 327 2.71 4.12 -14.86
C ASN A 327 4.09 3.46 -15.03
N LEU A 328 4.40 2.45 -14.21
CA LEU A 328 5.56 1.58 -14.40
C LEU A 328 5.11 0.31 -15.11
N ASP A 329 5.73 -0.01 -16.25
CA ASP A 329 5.40 -1.25 -16.95
C ASP A 329 5.71 -2.49 -16.10
N TRP A 330 4.96 -3.56 -16.31
CA TRP A 330 5.03 -4.75 -15.47
C TRP A 330 6.38 -5.47 -15.46
N LYS A 331 7.23 -5.26 -16.48
CA LYS A 331 8.57 -5.84 -16.51
C LYS A 331 9.50 -5.10 -15.54
N ASN A 332 9.30 -3.81 -15.37
CA ASN A 332 10.06 -2.96 -14.45
C ASN A 332 9.44 -2.90 -13.05
N TRP A 333 8.18 -3.31 -12.90
CA TRP A 333 7.53 -3.57 -11.61
C TRP A 333 8.18 -4.76 -10.89
#